data_AF-A0A0B1SNA0-F1
#
_entry.id   AF-A0A0B1SNA0-F1
#
_cell.length_a   1.000
_cell.length_b   1.000
_cell.length_c   1.000
_cell.angle_alpha   90.00
_cell.angle_beta   90.00
_cell.angle_gamma   90.00
#
_symmetry.space_group_name_H-M   'P 1'
#
loop_
_entity.id
_entity.type
_entity.pdbx_description
1 polymer ?
#
loop_
_entity_poly.entity_id
_entity_poly.type
_entity_poly.pdbx_seq_one_letter_code
_entity_poly.pdbx_strand_id
1 'polypeptide(L)'
;MKETVHTITATINTSSATSPTQFAQNVEKLVSHTLRKAKHDIVEIDPNVKLTIDAQLMKLSEKKPEASTEHKVHITPLPIELHYSRPTTPSSRERVYKLLPRDILFCSGLIDSHGEDYAAMAADPRNIYKENARAIQRKVRIFKESPHYQTYLRAKEEGRTVEEILAEEGQT
;
A
#
# COMPACT_ATOMS: atom_id res chain seq x y z
N MET A 1 -50.65 -3.74 15.07
CA MET A 1 -49.32 -3.78 14.43
C MET A 1 -49.36 -4.88 13.40
N LYS A 2 -49.19 -4.56 12.11
CA LYS A 2 -49.16 -5.56 11.02
C LYS A 2 -47.87 -5.31 10.23
N GLU A 3 -46.98 -6.28 10.27
CA GLU A 3 -45.68 -6.25 9.62
C GLU A 3 -45.86 -6.37 8.10
N THR A 4 -45.23 -5.46 7.36
CA THR A 4 -45.22 -5.48 5.89
C THR A 4 -43.92 -6.12 5.43
N VAL A 5 -44.01 -7.36 4.97
CA VAL A 5 -42.88 -8.12 4.40
C VAL A 5 -42.74 -7.70 2.94
N HIS A 6 -41.67 -6.98 2.59
CA HIS A 6 -41.34 -6.65 1.21
C HIS A 6 -40.57 -7.81 0.57
N THR A 7 -41.27 -8.68 -0.14
CA THR A 7 -40.67 -9.69 -1.02
C THR A 7 -40.23 -9.01 -2.32
N ILE A 8 -38.92 -8.94 -2.57
CA ILE A 8 -38.37 -8.45 -3.83
C ILE A 8 -38.32 -9.63 -4.81
N THR A 9 -39.34 -9.74 -5.66
CA THR A 9 -39.36 -10.68 -6.78
C THR A 9 -38.62 -10.06 -7.96
N ALA A 10 -37.37 -10.48 -8.20
CA ALA A 10 -36.63 -10.10 -9.40
C ALA A 10 -37.04 -10.99 -10.58
N THR A 11 -38.05 -10.56 -11.33
CA THR A 11 -38.38 -11.13 -12.66
C THR A 11 -37.33 -10.69 -13.67
N ILE A 12 -36.45 -11.62 -14.07
CA ILE A 12 -35.50 -11.42 -15.16
C ILE A 12 -36.24 -11.73 -16.48
N ASN A 13 -36.71 -10.68 -17.15
CA ASN A 13 -37.20 -10.78 -18.53
C ASN A 13 -36.00 -10.98 -19.47
N THR A 14 -35.80 -12.21 -19.94
CA THR A 14 -34.84 -12.50 -21.02
C THR A 14 -35.45 -12.10 -22.36
N SER A 15 -35.34 -10.82 -22.72
CA SER A 15 -35.63 -10.35 -24.08
C SER A 15 -34.49 -10.74 -25.01
N SER A 16 -34.80 -11.60 -25.99
CA SER A 16 -33.91 -12.00 -27.08
C SER A 16 -33.64 -10.83 -28.04
N ALA A 17 -32.64 -10.01 -27.72
CA ALA A 17 -32.11 -8.99 -28.61
C ALA A 17 -30.64 -9.32 -28.90
N THR A 18 -30.35 -9.70 -30.14
CA THR A 18 -28.97 -9.86 -30.64
C THR A 18 -28.17 -8.58 -30.36
N SER A 19 -27.11 -8.71 -29.57
CA SER A 19 -26.35 -7.60 -29.02
C SER A 19 -25.61 -6.79 -30.11
N PRO A 20 -25.60 -5.43 -30.04
CA PRO A 20 -25.29 -4.54 -31.17
C PRO A 20 -23.81 -4.37 -31.49
N THR A 21 -22.90 -4.76 -30.59
CA THR A 21 -21.46 -4.59 -30.78
C THR A 21 -20.73 -5.93 -30.79
N GLN A 22 -19.68 -6.03 -31.60
CA GLN A 22 -18.84 -7.24 -31.67
C GLN A 22 -18.25 -7.61 -30.30
N PHE A 23 -17.95 -6.60 -29.47
CA PHE A 23 -17.52 -6.81 -28.10
C PHE A 23 -18.60 -7.49 -27.25
N ALA A 24 -19.85 -7.02 -27.30
CA ALA A 24 -20.95 -7.62 -26.54
C ALA A 24 -21.20 -9.08 -26.95
N GLN A 25 -21.15 -9.37 -28.25
CA GLN A 25 -21.27 -10.74 -28.77
C GLN A 25 -20.13 -11.65 -28.30
N ASN A 26 -18.90 -11.12 -28.24
CA ASN A 26 -17.74 -11.86 -27.74
C ASN A 26 -17.83 -12.13 -26.23
N VAL A 27 -18.33 -11.17 -25.46
CA VAL A 27 -18.60 -11.34 -24.01
C VAL A 27 -19.68 -12.40 -23.80
N GLU A 28 -20.78 -12.35 -24.56
CA GLU A 28 -21.88 -13.31 -24.46
C GLU A 28 -21.43 -14.73 -24.83
N LYS A 29 -20.62 -14.86 -25.89
CA LYS A 29 -19.96 -16.13 -26.24
C LYS A 29 -19.06 -16.64 -25.11
N LEU A 30 -18.25 -15.77 -24.51
CA LEU A 30 -17.36 -16.15 -23.42
C LEU A 30 -18.15 -16.64 -22.20
N VAL A 31 -19.20 -15.92 -21.80
CA VAL A 31 -20.09 -16.29 -20.68
C VAL A 31 -20.82 -17.62 -20.97
N SER A 32 -21.31 -17.82 -22.19
CA SER A 32 -21.94 -19.08 -22.57
C SER A 32 -20.96 -20.26 -22.51
N HIS A 33 -19.71 -20.05 -22.91
CA HIS A 33 -18.68 -21.07 -22.92
C HIS A 33 -18.20 -21.42 -21.50
N THR A 34 -18.07 -20.43 -20.61
CA THR A 34 -17.74 -20.67 -19.20
C THR A 34 -18.87 -21.40 -18.48
N LEU A 35 -20.14 -21.05 -18.72
CA LEU A 35 -21.29 -21.76 -18.15
C LEU A 35 -21.39 -23.20 -18.64
N ARG A 36 -21.10 -23.46 -19.93
CA ARG A 36 -21.06 -24.83 -20.46
C ARG A 36 -19.90 -25.65 -19.90
N LYS A 37 -18.73 -25.05 -19.69
CA LYS A 37 -17.59 -25.71 -19.03
C LYS A 37 -17.83 -25.96 -17.54
N ALA A 38 -18.50 -25.04 -16.84
CA ALA A 38 -18.77 -25.17 -15.41
C ALA A 38 -19.85 -26.20 -15.08
N LYS A 39 -20.71 -26.54 -16.06
CA LYS A 39 -21.57 -27.72 -16.00
C LYS A 39 -20.76 -28.97 -16.32
N HIS A 40 -19.79 -29.29 -15.47
CA HIS A 40 -19.45 -30.69 -15.29
C HIS A 40 -20.73 -31.39 -14.87
N ASP A 41 -21.05 -32.51 -15.53
CA ASP A 41 -22.17 -33.38 -15.19
C ASP A 41 -22.30 -33.42 -13.67
N ILE A 42 -23.46 -32.99 -13.16
CA ILE A 42 -23.91 -33.41 -11.86
C ILE A 42 -24.21 -34.89 -12.05
N VAL A 43 -23.16 -35.71 -12.07
CA VAL A 43 -23.27 -37.12 -11.76
C VAL A 43 -23.97 -37.12 -10.41
N GLU A 44 -25.12 -37.77 -10.30
CA GLU A 44 -25.71 -38.09 -9.00
C GLU A 44 -24.61 -38.77 -8.19
N ILE A 45 -23.95 -37.99 -7.33
CA ILE A 45 -22.90 -38.50 -6.48
C ILE A 45 -23.64 -39.41 -5.52
N ASP A 46 -23.46 -40.72 -5.69
CA ASP A 46 -23.92 -41.75 -4.78
C ASP A 46 -23.73 -41.23 -3.34
N PRO A 47 -24.76 -41.24 -2.48
CA PRO A 47 -24.69 -40.68 -1.13
C PRO A 47 -23.48 -41.17 -0.32
N ASN A 48 -22.96 -42.35 -0.64
CA ASN A 48 -21.75 -42.91 -0.03
C ASN A 48 -20.45 -42.18 -0.45
N VAL A 49 -20.36 -41.74 -1.71
CA VAL A 49 -19.23 -40.95 -2.21
C VAL A 49 -19.26 -39.53 -1.62
N LYS A 50 -20.45 -38.95 -1.46
CA LYS A 50 -20.60 -37.67 -0.76
C LYS A 50 -20.14 -37.77 0.70
N LEU A 51 -20.51 -38.85 1.39
CA LEU A 51 -20.10 -39.09 2.78
C LEU A 51 -18.58 -39.21 2.93
N THR A 52 -17.90 -39.86 1.98
CA THR A 52 -16.44 -40.00 2.01
C THR A 52 -15.71 -38.70 1.69
N ILE A 53 -16.24 -37.89 0.76
CA ILE A 53 -15.72 -36.55 0.47
C ILE A 53 -15.91 -35.63 1.68
N ASP A 54 -17.09 -35.64 2.30
CA ASP A 54 -17.38 -34.83 3.50
C ASP A 54 -16.48 -35.26 4.68
N ALA A 55 -16.23 -36.56 4.85
CA ALA A 55 -15.32 -37.08 5.86
C ALA A 55 -13.84 -36.71 5.58
N GLN A 56 -13.40 -36.72 4.31
CA GLN A 56 -12.07 -36.24 3.94
C GLN A 56 -11.95 -34.73 4.14
N LEU A 57 -12.98 -33.96 3.83
CA LEU A 57 -12.99 -32.51 4.01
C LEU A 57 -12.98 -32.13 5.49
N MET A 58 -13.72 -32.87 6.35
CA MET A 58 -13.63 -32.73 7.80
C MET A 58 -12.21 -33.02 8.31
N LYS A 59 -11.57 -34.12 7.87
CA LYS A 59 -10.17 -34.46 8.22
C LYS A 59 -9.14 -33.44 7.75
N LEU A 60 -9.39 -32.76 6.63
CA LEU A 60 -8.55 -31.65 6.15
C LEU A 60 -8.84 -30.34 6.90
N SER A 61 -10.07 -30.14 7.36
CA SER A 61 -10.48 -28.95 8.14
C SER A 61 -10.10 -29.06 9.61
N GLU A 62 -9.91 -30.27 10.13
CA GLU A 62 -9.26 -30.57 11.41
C GLU A 62 -7.75 -30.28 11.33
N LYS A 63 -7.41 -29.06 10.91
CA LYS A 63 -6.19 -28.43 11.34
C LYS A 63 -6.35 -28.25 12.84
N LYS A 64 -5.92 -29.27 13.60
CA LYS A 64 -5.57 -29.15 15.00
C LYS A 64 -4.92 -27.77 15.15
N PRO A 65 -5.29 -26.94 16.14
CA PRO A 65 -4.41 -25.87 16.54
C PRO A 65 -3.14 -26.59 17.01
N GLU A 66 -2.24 -26.87 16.06
CA GLU A 66 -0.82 -26.79 16.25
C GLU A 66 -0.69 -25.43 16.92
N ALA A 67 -0.67 -25.47 18.26
CA ALA A 67 -0.18 -24.38 19.07
C ALA A 67 1.07 -23.98 18.32
N SER A 68 1.02 -22.80 17.69
CA SER A 68 2.14 -22.28 16.95
C SER A 68 3.30 -22.45 17.90
N THR A 69 4.18 -23.40 17.62
CA THR A 69 5.51 -23.38 18.19
C THR A 69 6.08 -22.17 17.48
N GLU A 70 5.73 -21.01 18.04
CA GLU A 70 6.35 -19.75 17.82
C GLU A 70 7.80 -20.09 18.12
N HIS A 71 8.57 -20.35 17.06
CA HIS A 71 10.00 -20.48 17.15
C HIS A 71 10.48 -19.07 17.49
N LYS A 72 10.20 -18.62 18.72
CA LYS A 72 10.83 -17.45 19.30
C LYS A 72 12.27 -17.87 19.38
N VAL A 73 13.05 -17.38 18.43
CA VAL A 73 14.50 -17.42 18.51
C VAL A 73 14.80 -16.80 19.87
N HIS A 74 15.12 -17.65 20.85
CA HIS A 74 15.49 -17.18 22.17
C HIS A 74 16.91 -16.63 22.00
N ILE A 75 16.99 -15.36 21.60
CA ILE A 75 18.23 -14.62 21.59
C ILE A 75 18.53 -14.33 23.05
N THR A 76 19.39 -15.13 23.67
CA THR A 76 20.01 -14.72 24.93
C THR A 76 20.79 -13.45 24.62
N PRO A 77 20.47 -12.31 25.27
CA PRO A 77 21.27 -11.11 25.09
C PRO A 77 22.70 -11.47 25.49
N LEU A 78 23.68 -11.12 24.65
CA LEU A 78 25.06 -11.32 25.02
C LEU A 78 25.32 -10.62 26.36
N PRO A 79 26.14 -11.23 27.25
CA PRO A 79 26.60 -10.56 28.45
C PRO A 79 27.12 -9.15 28.11
N ILE A 80 26.69 -8.16 28.89
CA ILE A 80 27.02 -6.74 28.68
C ILE A 80 28.54 -6.52 28.53
N GLU A 81 29.34 -7.37 29.16
CA GLU A 81 30.81 -7.33 29.07
C GLU A 81 31.39 -7.60 27.68
N LEU A 82 30.64 -8.27 26.79
CA LEU A 82 31.04 -8.48 25.39
C LEU A 82 30.64 -7.32 24.47
N HIS A 83 29.86 -6.34 24.95
CA HIS A 83 29.45 -5.19 24.13
C HIS A 83 30.62 -4.23 23.85
N TYR A 84 31.65 -4.23 24.69
CA TYR A 84 32.81 -3.35 24.57
C TYR A 84 33.78 -3.75 23.46
N SER A 85 33.73 -5.01 23.02
CA SER A 85 34.65 -5.56 22.00
C SER A 85 34.22 -5.23 20.57
N ARG A 86 32.97 -4.81 20.38
CA ARG A 86 32.49 -4.36 19.08
C ARG A 86 32.83 -2.88 18.97
N PRO A 87 33.66 -2.45 18.00
CA PRO A 87 33.74 -1.05 17.66
C PRO A 87 32.31 -0.64 17.26
N THR A 88 31.63 0.13 18.11
CA THR A 88 30.48 0.90 17.66
C THR A 88 31.05 1.72 16.52
N THR A 89 30.70 1.39 15.27
CA THR A 89 31.18 2.13 14.10
C THR A 89 31.01 3.61 14.43
N PRO A 90 32.10 4.39 14.51
CA PRO A 90 31.99 5.76 14.97
C PRO A 90 31.05 6.48 14.01
N SER A 91 29.85 6.77 14.49
CA SER A 91 28.92 7.71 13.85
C SER A 91 29.43 9.14 14.04
N SER A 92 30.75 9.35 14.11
CA SER A 92 31.40 10.65 14.24
C SER A 92 31.71 11.27 12.87
N ARG A 93 31.48 10.54 11.78
CA ARG A 93 31.47 11.15 10.45
C ARG A 93 30.18 11.95 10.32
N GLU A 94 30.33 13.26 10.25
CA GLU A 94 29.25 14.19 9.95
C GLU A 94 28.50 13.72 8.70
N ARG A 95 27.19 13.52 8.84
CA ARG A 95 26.36 12.94 7.80
C ARG A 95 25.98 14.04 6.82
N VAL A 96 26.73 14.14 5.72
CA VAL A 96 26.44 15.08 4.65
C VAL A 96 25.36 14.50 3.73
N TYR A 97 24.17 15.12 3.73
CA TYR A 97 23.08 14.76 2.84
C TYR A 97 23.19 15.52 1.51
N LYS A 98 23.38 14.79 0.41
CA LYS A 98 23.35 15.35 -0.95
C LYS A 98 21.91 15.27 -1.46
N LEU A 99 21.15 16.34 -1.25
CA LEU A 99 19.78 16.44 -1.76
C LEU A 99 19.78 16.94 -3.19
N LEU A 100 18.83 16.44 -3.98
CA LEU A 100 18.57 16.94 -5.32
C LEU A 100 17.87 18.31 -5.21
N PRO A 101 18.14 19.27 -6.11
CA PRO A 101 17.44 20.56 -6.13
C PRO A 101 15.92 20.39 -6.14
N ARG A 102 15.44 19.43 -6.92
CA ARG A 102 14.02 19.09 -6.99
C ARG A 102 13.44 18.62 -5.66
N ASP A 103 14.19 17.84 -4.87
CA ASP A 103 13.75 17.40 -3.55
C ASP A 103 13.74 18.56 -2.54
N ILE A 104 14.68 19.50 -2.67
CA ILE A 104 14.72 20.72 -1.86
C ILE A 104 13.46 21.56 -2.11
N LEU A 105 13.15 21.84 -3.38
CA LEU A 105 11.97 22.61 -3.78
C LEU A 105 10.65 21.93 -3.40
N PHE A 106 10.62 20.60 -3.52
CA PHE A 106 9.47 19.82 -3.10
C PHE A 106 9.25 19.92 -1.58
N CYS A 107 10.30 19.74 -0.79
CA CYS A 107 10.20 19.79 0.67
C CYS A 107 9.89 21.21 1.17
N SER A 108 10.57 22.25 0.66
CA SER A 108 10.30 23.63 1.07
C SER A 108 8.86 24.03 0.79
N GLY A 109 8.36 23.74 -0.41
CA GLY A 109 6.98 24.06 -0.80
C GLY A 109 5.92 23.36 0.05
N LEU A 110 6.14 22.08 0.40
CA LEU A 110 5.22 21.35 1.28
C LEU A 110 5.25 21.87 2.72
N ILE A 111 6.43 22.23 3.23
CA ILE A 111 6.56 22.81 4.57
C ILE A 111 5.85 24.17 4.64
N ASP A 112 5.91 24.97 3.58
CA ASP A 112 5.21 26.27 3.52
C ASP A 112 3.68 26.12 3.49
N SER A 113 3.14 25.10 2.80
CA SER A 113 1.69 24.91 2.70
C SER A 113 1.08 24.15 3.89
N HIS A 114 1.74 23.10 4.37
CA HIS A 114 1.17 22.16 5.36
C HIS A 114 1.96 22.06 6.68
N GLY A 115 3.14 22.66 6.77
CA GLY A 115 3.95 22.65 8.00
C GLY A 115 4.47 21.26 8.37
N GLU A 116 3.84 20.61 9.37
CA GLU A 116 4.19 19.26 9.83
C GLU A 116 3.05 18.25 9.67
N ASP A 117 1.95 18.62 9.00
CA ASP A 117 0.88 17.68 8.68
C ASP A 117 1.23 16.83 7.44
N TYR A 118 1.92 15.72 7.69
CA TYR A 118 2.34 14.80 6.62
C TYR A 118 1.17 14.09 5.93
N ALA A 119 0.00 14.00 6.55
CA ALA A 119 -1.17 13.41 5.91
C ALA A 119 -1.74 14.37 4.86
N ALA A 120 -1.82 15.67 5.18
CA ALA A 120 -2.19 16.71 4.23
C ALA A 120 -1.17 16.82 3.08
N MET A 121 0.13 16.76 3.38
CA MET A 121 1.19 16.76 2.34
C MET A 121 1.05 15.59 1.36
N ALA A 122 0.64 14.41 1.83
CA ALA A 122 0.46 13.25 0.96
C ALA A 122 -0.71 13.43 -0.02
N ALA A 123 -1.74 14.18 0.38
CA ALA A 123 -2.90 14.51 -0.44
C ALA A 123 -2.68 15.73 -1.37
N ASP A 124 -1.57 16.45 -1.21
CA ASP A 124 -1.27 17.65 -1.99
C ASP A 124 -1.09 17.33 -3.49
N PRO A 125 -1.66 18.11 -4.42
CA PRO A 125 -1.48 17.91 -5.87
C PRO A 125 -0.01 18.00 -6.34
N ARG A 126 0.87 18.68 -5.59
CA ARG A 126 2.31 18.77 -5.85
C ARG A 126 3.03 17.43 -5.60
N ASN A 127 2.39 16.50 -4.88
CA ASN A 127 2.86 15.13 -4.71
C ASN A 127 2.61 14.27 -5.96
N ILE A 128 3.30 14.60 -7.05
CA ILE A 128 3.14 13.94 -8.37
C ILE A 128 3.41 12.43 -8.28
N TYR A 129 4.33 12.00 -7.41
CA TYR A 129 4.68 10.59 -7.23
C TYR A 129 3.79 9.83 -6.27
N LYS A 130 2.76 10.48 -5.72
CA LYS A 130 1.86 9.87 -4.73
C LYS A 130 2.64 9.24 -3.58
N GLU A 131 3.67 9.93 -3.11
CA GLU A 131 4.45 9.49 -1.97
C GLU A 131 3.55 9.38 -0.74
N ASN A 132 3.76 8.33 0.05
CA ASN A 132 3.07 8.14 1.31
C ASN A 132 3.57 9.17 2.34
N ALA A 133 2.74 9.53 3.32
CA ALA A 133 3.06 10.45 4.41
C ALA A 133 4.40 10.09 5.09
N ARG A 134 4.69 8.80 5.29
CA ARG A 134 5.95 8.33 5.88
C ARG A 134 7.18 8.59 4.99
N ALA A 135 7.02 8.52 3.67
CA ALA A 135 8.09 8.82 2.73
C ALA A 135 8.37 10.32 2.70
N ILE A 136 7.31 11.14 2.66
CA ILE A 136 7.41 12.60 2.74
C ILE A 136 8.06 13.02 4.06
N GLN A 137 7.62 12.46 5.19
CA GLN A 137 8.23 12.72 6.50
C GLN A 137 9.74 12.43 6.49
N ARG A 138 10.16 11.33 5.87
CA ARG A 138 11.58 11.00 5.75
C ARG A 138 12.33 12.02 4.89
N LYS A 139 11.78 12.45 3.75
CA LYS A 139 12.39 13.48 2.89
C LYS A 139 12.50 14.81 3.62
N VAL A 140 11.42 15.27 4.26
CA VAL A 140 11.40 16.49 5.08
C VAL A 140 12.41 16.42 6.21
N ARG A 141 12.53 15.27 6.89
CA ARG A 141 13.54 15.08 7.93
C ARG A 141 14.97 15.22 7.39
N ILE A 142 15.26 14.55 6.28
CA ILE A 142 16.59 14.66 5.62
C ILE A 142 16.85 16.09 5.18
N PHE A 143 15.83 16.79 4.67
CA PHE A 143 15.91 18.19 4.30
C PHE A 143 16.24 19.08 5.51
N LYS A 144 15.53 18.94 6.63
CA LYS A 144 15.79 19.66 7.89
C LYS A 144 17.19 19.40 8.46
N GLU A 145 17.69 18.18 8.32
CA GLU A 145 19.06 17.81 8.73
C GLU A 145 20.14 18.28 7.73
N SER A 146 19.77 18.79 6.56
CA SER A 146 20.71 19.24 5.53
C SER A 146 21.07 20.72 5.68
N PRO A 147 22.25 21.14 5.18
CA PRO A 147 22.63 22.56 5.14
C PRO A 147 21.64 23.44 4.35
N HIS A 148 20.93 22.86 3.37
CA HIS A 148 19.94 23.56 2.54
C HIS A 148 18.70 24.02 3.32
N TYR A 149 18.46 23.48 4.52
CA TYR A 149 17.39 24.00 5.36
C TYR A 149 17.68 25.42 5.83
N GLN A 150 18.95 25.72 6.11
CA GLN A 150 19.35 27.05 6.55
C GLN A 150 19.21 28.09 5.43
N THR A 151 19.47 27.71 4.18
CA THR A 151 19.24 28.58 3.02
C THR A 151 17.75 28.84 2.81
N TYR A 152 16.90 27.83 2.99
CA TYR A 152 15.45 27.99 2.99
C TYR A 152 14.96 28.95 4.09
N LEU A 153 15.46 28.82 5.33
CA LEU A 153 15.08 29.74 6.42
C LEU A 153 15.46 31.19 6.09
N ARG A 154 16.65 31.43 5.54
CA ARG A 154 17.07 32.75 5.06
C ARG A 154 16.16 33.27 3.94
N ALA A 155 15.84 32.42 2.97
CA ALA A 155 14.92 32.76 1.88
C ALA A 155 13.56 33.23 2.42
N LYS A 156 13.05 32.50 3.43
CA LYS A 156 11.77 32.76 4.06
C LYS A 156 11.76 34.08 4.83
N GLU A 157 12.84 34.44 5.51
CA GLU A 157 12.98 35.74 6.19
C GLU A 157 13.02 36.91 5.20
N GLU A 158 13.66 36.71 4.05
CA GLU A 158 13.81 37.74 3.00
C GLU A 158 12.60 37.82 2.06
N GLY A 159 11.63 36.90 2.19
CA GLY A 159 10.47 36.81 1.29
C GLY A 159 10.83 36.40 -0.14
N ARG A 160 12.02 35.83 -0.36
CA ARG A 160 12.51 35.35 -1.66
C ARG A 160 12.19 33.87 -1.85
N THR A 161 12.09 33.44 -3.11
CA THR A 161 11.80 32.03 -3.40
C THR A 161 13.07 31.18 -3.29
N VAL A 162 12.95 29.95 -2.78
CA VAL A 162 14.08 29.01 -2.66
C VAL A 162 14.69 28.68 -4.04
N GLU A 163 13.88 28.77 -5.09
CA GLU A 163 14.26 28.54 -6.49
C GLU A 163 15.34 29.53 -6.95
N GLU A 164 15.21 30.81 -6.60
CA GLU A 164 16.17 31.85 -6.97
C GLU A 164 17.52 31.65 -6.29
N ILE A 165 17.52 31.30 -5.00
CA ILE A 165 18.76 31.08 -4.23
C ILE A 165 19.50 29.83 -4.72
N LEU A 166 18.78 28.75 -5.03
CA LEU A 166 19.38 27.54 -5.59
C LEU A 166 19.99 27.77 -6.99
N ALA A 167 19.40 28.67 -7.78
CA ALA A 167 19.95 29.04 -9.08
C ALA A 167 21.25 29.85 -8.96
N GLU A 168 21.34 30.74 -7.96
CA GLU A 168 22.57 31.50 -7.65
C GLU A 168 23.72 30.61 -7.15
N GLU A 169 23.40 29.56 -6.38
CA GLU A 169 24.39 28.60 -5.86
C GLU A 169 24.91 27.62 -6.94
N GLY A 170 24.42 27.69 -8.18
CA GLY A 170 24.93 26.92 -9.31
C GLY A 170 24.59 25.42 -9.26
N GLN A 171 23.52 25.06 -8.56
CA GLN A 171 23.11 23.67 -8.33
C GLN A 171 22.09 23.13 -9.37
N THR A 172 21.94 23.77 -10.54
CA THR A 172 20.94 23.44 -11.57
C THR A 172 21.23 22.16 -12.34
#